data_AF-A0A373NBJ4-F1
#
_entry.id   AF-A0A373NBJ4-F1
#
_cell.length_a   1.000
_cell.length_b   1.000
_cell.length_c   1.000
_cell.angle_alpha   90.00
_cell.angle_beta   90.00
_cell.angle_gamma   90.00
#
_symmetry.space_group_name_H-M   'P 1'
#
loop_
_entity.id
_entity.type
_entity.pdbx_description
1 polymer ?
#
loop_
_entity_poly.entity_id
_entity_poly.type
_entity_poly.pdbx_seq_one_letter_code
_entity_poly.pdbx_strand_id
1 'polypeptide(L)'
;MRKKRYILGGAGLLLGIAFSGAVTIAYLTRSVGEVRNVITAGSVKARLTEAHWDAEKALKVYPGQTLEKDPVVQNTGKNEANVFLEVRIPVENIFVVDEKTGKKTEKERRELFQFEADTGKWTLLSKEQDRNGQKYVYGYKKVLMPGESTAPLFSEIVTVLYLEGELDVKRSYDVPVTAKVIQMQDEGMTMEKKYENYLKQYEADRQEDAG
;
A
#
# COMPACT_ATOMS: atom_id res chain seq x y z
N MET A 1 -15.72 -58.35 -83.50
CA MET A 1 -14.35 -58.84 -83.24
C MET A 1 -13.90 -58.36 -81.86
N ARG A 2 -13.29 -59.26 -81.07
CA ARG A 2 -12.54 -59.11 -79.78
C ARG A 2 -13.29 -58.44 -78.61
N LYS A 3 -14.06 -59.16 -77.78
CA LYS A 3 -13.76 -60.05 -76.61
C LYS A 3 -13.15 -59.37 -75.36
N LYS A 4 -14.04 -59.11 -74.39
CA LYS A 4 -14.02 -59.27 -72.91
C LYS A 4 -12.67 -59.34 -72.16
N ARG A 5 -12.61 -58.70 -70.99
CA ARG A 5 -12.45 -59.37 -69.67
C ARG A 5 -12.52 -58.42 -68.46
N TYR A 6 -13.10 -58.97 -67.39
CA TYR A 6 -13.31 -58.42 -66.04
C TYR A 6 -12.13 -58.75 -65.09
N ILE A 7 -12.21 -58.22 -63.86
CA ILE A 7 -11.78 -58.80 -62.56
C ILE A 7 -10.60 -58.11 -61.83
N LEU A 8 -11.02 -57.35 -60.81
CA LEU A 8 -10.54 -57.17 -59.43
C LEU A 8 -9.55 -58.22 -58.85
N GLY A 9 -8.46 -57.78 -58.20
CA GLY A 9 -7.90 -58.44 -57.00
C GLY A 9 -6.40 -58.78 -56.97
N GLY A 10 -5.73 -58.35 -55.89
CA GLY A 10 -4.37 -58.76 -55.46
C GLY A 10 -3.63 -57.60 -54.78
N ALA A 11 -3.72 -57.34 -53.46
CA ALA A 11 -3.15 -58.06 -52.29
C ALA A 11 -1.69 -57.65 -51.94
N GLY A 12 -1.49 -57.14 -50.71
CA GLY A 12 -0.21 -57.07 -49.95
C GLY A 12 0.54 -55.72 -49.99
N LEU A 13 0.45 -54.86 -48.96
CA LEU A 13 1.40 -54.73 -47.81
C LEU A 13 2.88 -54.59 -48.32
N LEU A 14 3.66 -53.52 -48.14
CA LEU A 14 3.93 -52.69 -46.96
C LEU A 14 4.85 -51.50 -47.33
N LEU A 15 4.82 -50.48 -46.46
CA LEU A 15 5.92 -49.58 -46.06
C LEU A 15 6.36 -48.44 -46.99
N GLY A 16 6.20 -47.21 -46.50
CA GLY A 16 6.96 -46.05 -46.97
C GLY A 16 6.26 -44.74 -46.66
N ILE A 17 6.35 -44.27 -45.42
CA ILE A 17 5.93 -42.92 -45.04
C ILE A 17 6.85 -41.88 -45.71
N ALA A 18 6.20 -40.86 -46.29
CA ALA A 18 6.56 -39.44 -46.30
C ALA A 18 6.90 -38.74 -47.62
N PHE A 19 6.42 -37.49 -47.62
CA PHE A 19 6.73 -36.33 -48.46
C PHE A 19 5.95 -36.15 -49.76
N SER A 20 4.74 -35.58 -49.63
CA SER A 20 4.14 -34.77 -50.69
C SER A 20 4.62 -33.31 -50.58
N GLY A 21 5.62 -32.93 -51.38
CA GLY A 21 5.91 -31.53 -51.73
C GLY A 21 4.85 -31.02 -52.72
N ALA A 22 4.20 -29.90 -52.41
CA ALA A 22 4.51 -28.54 -52.92
C ALA A 22 3.76 -28.22 -54.23
N VAL A 23 3.07 -27.10 -54.45
CA VAL A 23 2.56 -25.97 -53.65
C VAL A 23 1.44 -25.36 -54.50
N THR A 24 0.30 -25.02 -53.90
CA THR A 24 -0.35 -23.73 -54.18
C THR A 24 -1.06 -23.28 -52.91
N ILE A 25 -0.54 -22.23 -52.30
CA ILE A 25 -0.92 -21.69 -51.00
C ILE A 25 -2.26 -21.00 -51.15
N ALA A 26 -3.29 -21.53 -50.50
CA ALA A 26 -4.57 -20.86 -50.36
C ALA A 26 -4.41 -19.65 -49.43
N TYR A 27 -4.90 -18.49 -49.89
CA TYR A 27 -5.10 -17.27 -49.12
C TYR A 27 -6.03 -17.54 -47.92
N LEU A 28 -5.46 -17.93 -46.78
CA LEU A 28 -6.16 -18.00 -45.50
C LEU A 28 -5.13 -17.79 -44.39
N THR A 29 -4.53 -16.60 -44.31
CA THR A 29 -4.05 -16.13 -43.01
C THR A 29 -5.29 -15.69 -42.23
N ARG A 30 -5.96 -16.66 -41.62
CA ARG A 30 -6.87 -16.41 -40.50
C ARG A 30 -6.09 -15.54 -39.53
N SER A 31 -6.54 -14.31 -39.30
CA SER A 31 -6.06 -13.51 -38.19
C SER A 31 -6.20 -14.36 -36.93
N VAL A 32 -5.06 -14.87 -36.45
CA VAL A 32 -4.97 -15.59 -35.19
C VAL A 32 -5.34 -14.56 -34.13
N GLY A 33 -6.33 -14.90 -33.30
CA GLY A 33 -7.07 -13.96 -32.46
C GLY A 33 -6.19 -12.87 -31.86
N GLU A 34 -6.47 -11.62 -32.23
CA GLU A 34 -5.90 -10.47 -31.56
C GLU A 34 -6.25 -10.55 -30.07
N VAL A 35 -5.24 -10.78 -29.24
CA VAL A 35 -5.36 -10.63 -27.79
C VAL A 35 -5.47 -9.13 -27.52
N ARG A 36 -6.69 -8.62 -27.46
CA ARG A 36 -6.96 -7.26 -26.97
C ARG A 36 -6.82 -7.26 -25.45
N ASN A 37 -5.65 -6.86 -24.97
CA ASN A 37 -5.50 -6.44 -23.58
C ASN A 37 -6.21 -5.08 -23.43
N VAL A 38 -7.42 -5.08 -22.86
CA VAL A 38 -8.03 -3.85 -22.40
C VAL A 38 -7.29 -3.43 -21.13
N ILE A 39 -6.25 -2.62 -21.28
CA ILE A 39 -5.54 -1.99 -20.16
C ILE A 39 -6.45 -0.89 -19.64
N THR A 40 -7.24 -1.21 -18.61
CA THR A 40 -8.03 -0.20 -17.89
C THR A 40 -7.12 0.44 -16.86
N ALA A 41 -6.94 1.75 -16.90
CA ALA A 41 -6.24 2.47 -15.83
C ALA A 41 -6.98 2.24 -14.50
N GLY A 42 -6.26 1.71 -13.51
CA GLY A 42 -6.85 1.28 -12.27
C GLY A 42 -7.13 2.43 -11.32
N SER A 43 -8.38 2.62 -10.88
CA SER A 43 -8.64 3.49 -9.72
C SER A 43 -8.25 2.75 -8.44
N VAL A 44 -7.39 3.33 -7.62
CA VAL A 44 -7.13 2.85 -6.27
C VAL A 44 -8.08 3.54 -5.31
N LYS A 45 -8.79 2.75 -4.50
CA LYS A 45 -9.70 3.25 -3.48
C LYS A 45 -9.39 2.54 -2.17
N ALA A 46 -9.33 3.31 -1.10
CA ALA A 46 -9.04 2.77 0.21
C ALA A 46 -9.87 3.46 1.28
N ARG A 47 -10.04 2.76 2.41
CA ARG A 47 -10.70 3.27 3.61
C ARG A 47 -9.74 3.11 4.78
N LEU A 48 -9.48 4.20 5.51
CA LEU A 48 -8.78 4.17 6.79
C LEU A 48 -9.82 4.05 7.92
N THR A 49 -9.58 3.16 8.86
CA THR A 49 -10.42 2.96 10.04
C THR A 49 -9.56 2.82 11.29
N GLU A 50 -10.08 3.27 12.42
CA GLU A 50 -9.52 3.09 13.77
C GLU A 50 -10.66 2.55 14.62
N ALA A 51 -10.81 1.22 14.66
CA ALA A 51 -12.03 0.57 15.17
C ALA A 51 -12.18 0.73 16.69
N HIS A 52 -11.06 0.88 17.39
CA HIS A 52 -11.01 1.00 18.85
C HIS A 52 -10.86 2.46 19.32
N TRP A 53 -10.86 3.44 18.40
CA TRP A 53 -10.75 4.84 18.76
C TRP A 53 -12.00 5.33 19.50
N ASP A 54 -11.81 5.73 20.76
CA ASP A 54 -12.84 6.31 21.61
C ASP A 54 -12.62 7.83 21.73
N ALA A 55 -13.37 8.59 20.93
CA ALA A 55 -13.26 10.04 20.89
C ALA A 55 -13.65 10.70 22.22
N GLU A 56 -14.50 10.09 23.04
CA GLU A 56 -14.92 10.65 24.33
C GLU A 56 -13.78 10.55 25.36
N LYS A 57 -13.06 9.43 25.38
CA LYS A 57 -11.85 9.27 26.22
C LYS A 57 -10.70 10.15 25.78
N ALA A 58 -10.64 10.53 24.50
CA ALA A 58 -9.61 11.38 23.92
C ALA A 58 -9.89 12.89 24.02
N LEU A 59 -11.02 13.31 24.61
CA LEU A 59 -11.36 14.73 24.77
C LEU A 59 -10.36 15.50 25.65
N LYS A 60 -9.72 14.80 26.59
CA LYS A 60 -8.72 15.35 27.49
C LYS A 60 -7.49 14.47 27.50
N VAL A 61 -6.34 15.11 27.39
CA VAL A 61 -5.03 14.48 27.40
C VAL A 61 -4.50 14.56 28.84
N TYR A 62 -4.22 13.43 29.47
CA TYR A 62 -3.59 13.35 30.79
C TYR A 62 -2.13 12.87 30.66
N PRO A 63 -1.22 13.20 31.58
CA PRO A 63 0.15 12.68 31.54
C PRO A 63 0.19 11.15 31.68
N GLY A 64 0.95 10.47 30.81
CA GLY A 64 1.10 9.00 30.84
C GLY A 64 -0.16 8.21 30.49
N GLN A 65 -1.16 8.87 29.91
CA GLN A 65 -2.40 8.26 29.48
C GLN A 65 -2.18 7.43 28.23
N THR A 66 -2.62 6.17 28.28
CA THR A 66 -2.75 5.30 27.11
C THR A 66 -4.12 5.50 26.46
N LEU A 67 -4.12 5.69 25.14
CA LEU A 67 -5.32 5.77 24.30
C LEU A 67 -5.25 4.71 23.21
N GLU A 68 -6.32 3.92 23.06
CA GLU A 68 -6.45 2.96 21.97
C GLU A 68 -6.52 3.70 20.63
N LYS A 69 -5.70 3.30 19.68
CA LYS A 69 -5.68 3.87 18.32
C LYS A 69 -5.02 2.87 17.36
N ASP A 70 -5.79 2.40 16.40
CA ASP A 70 -5.43 1.24 15.57
C ASP A 70 -5.64 1.50 14.07
N PRO A 71 -4.80 2.33 13.43
CA PRO A 71 -5.00 2.69 12.03
C PRO A 71 -4.85 1.48 11.11
N VAL A 72 -5.95 1.12 10.45
CA VAL A 72 -6.05 0.02 9.48
C VAL A 72 -6.54 0.57 8.14
N VAL A 73 -5.88 0.18 7.05
CA VAL A 73 -6.29 0.53 5.69
C VAL A 73 -6.91 -0.68 5.00
N GLN A 74 -8.14 -0.52 4.51
CA GLN A 74 -8.81 -1.50 3.65
C GLN A 74 -8.74 -1.06 2.19
N ASN A 75 -8.34 -1.97 1.29
CA ASN A 75 -8.45 -1.77 -0.15
C ASN A 75 -9.90 -2.00 -0.58
N THR A 76 -10.59 -0.92 -0.93
CA THR A 76 -11.98 -0.93 -1.44
C THR A 76 -12.04 -0.78 -2.96
N GLY A 77 -10.87 -0.74 -3.61
CA GLY A 77 -10.73 -0.69 -5.05
C GLY A 77 -10.79 -2.07 -5.69
N LYS A 78 -10.51 -2.11 -7.00
CA LYS A 78 -10.47 -3.34 -7.80
C LYS A 78 -9.06 -3.83 -8.12
N ASN A 79 -8.05 -2.99 -7.84
CA ASN A 79 -6.65 -3.29 -8.14
C ASN A 79 -5.87 -3.51 -6.86
N GLU A 80 -4.81 -4.29 -6.98
CA GLU A 80 -3.80 -4.44 -5.95
C GLU A 80 -3.13 -3.10 -5.65
N ALA A 81 -2.72 -2.92 -4.39
CA ALA A 81 -2.23 -1.64 -3.92
C ALA A 81 -1.00 -1.75 -3.01
N ASN A 82 -0.12 -0.75 -3.10
CA ASN A 82 0.84 -0.47 -2.04
C ASN A 82 0.27 0.62 -1.13
N VAL A 83 0.47 0.47 0.18
CA VAL A 83 -0.11 1.33 1.22
C VAL A 83 0.99 2.01 2.00
N PHE A 84 0.83 3.32 2.21
CA PHE A 84 1.64 4.11 3.12
C PHE A 84 0.74 4.79 4.15
N LEU A 85 1.22 4.88 5.39
CA LEU A 85 0.61 5.66 6.46
C LEU A 85 1.56 6.78 6.87
N GLU A 86 1.05 8.01 6.88
CA GLU A 86 1.68 9.16 7.49
C GLU A 86 1.05 9.40 8.86
N VAL A 87 1.87 9.39 9.92
CA VAL A 87 1.46 9.70 11.29
C VAL A 87 2.12 11.02 11.67
N ARG A 88 1.34 11.99 12.18
CA ARG A 88 1.90 13.24 12.70
C ARG A 88 1.67 13.32 14.20
N ILE A 89 2.76 13.55 14.93
CA ILE A 89 2.77 13.70 16.37
C ILE A 89 2.99 15.17 16.71
N PRO A 90 2.09 15.82 17.47
CA PRO A 90 2.31 17.17 17.97
C PRO A 90 3.61 17.28 18.76
N VAL A 91 4.35 18.36 18.55
CA VAL A 91 5.59 18.65 19.26
C VAL A 91 5.47 19.97 19.96
N GLU A 92 5.66 19.97 21.28
CA GLU A 92 5.62 21.17 22.11
C GLU A 92 6.93 21.36 22.87
N ASN A 93 7.25 22.61 23.21
CA ASN A 93 8.39 22.92 24.06
C ASN A 93 7.95 22.80 25.53
N ILE A 94 8.20 21.66 26.17
CA ILE A 94 7.66 21.31 27.49
C ILE A 94 8.68 20.64 28.40
N PHE A 95 8.40 20.64 29.70
CA PHE A 95 9.06 19.76 30.65
C PHE A 95 8.35 18.40 30.74
N VAL A 96 9.13 17.33 30.82
CA VAL A 96 8.60 15.98 31.10
C VAL A 96 9.28 15.40 32.34
N VAL A 97 8.66 14.38 32.92
CA VAL A 97 9.26 13.55 33.96
C VAL A 97 9.97 12.39 33.27
N ASP A 98 11.26 12.24 33.51
CA ASP A 98 12.03 11.09 33.05
C ASP A 98 11.55 9.83 33.80
N GLU A 99 11.06 8.84 33.05
CA GLU A 99 10.45 7.63 33.62
C GLU A 99 11.42 6.77 34.44
N LYS A 100 12.72 6.82 34.14
CA LYS A 100 13.73 5.98 34.80
C LYS A 100 14.19 6.59 36.12
N THR A 101 14.30 7.92 36.17
CA THR A 101 14.87 8.65 37.30
C THR A 101 13.81 9.37 38.13
N GLY A 102 12.59 9.53 37.61
CA GLY A 102 11.51 10.32 38.22
C GLY A 102 11.79 11.83 38.27
N LYS A 103 12.85 12.30 37.61
CA LYS A 103 13.27 13.71 37.64
C LYS A 103 12.68 14.49 36.49
N LYS A 104 12.36 15.75 36.77
CA LYS A 104 12.02 16.74 35.75
C LYS A 104 13.20 16.93 34.78
N THR A 105 12.93 16.86 33.48
CA THR A 105 13.93 17.15 32.42
C THR A 105 14.13 18.66 32.24
N GLU A 106 15.08 19.05 31.40
CA GLU A 106 15.10 20.41 30.86
C GLU A 106 13.91 20.64 29.89
N LYS A 107 13.59 21.91 29.64
CA LYS A 107 12.50 22.29 28.73
C LYS A 107 13.01 22.21 27.30
N GLU A 108 12.38 21.39 26.48
CA GLU A 108 12.75 21.27 25.08
C GLU A 108 11.57 20.76 24.22
N ARG A 109 11.79 20.75 22.90
CA ARG A 109 10.80 20.25 21.94
C ARG A 109 10.65 18.73 22.07
N ARG A 110 9.49 18.29 22.54
CA ARG A 110 9.14 16.88 22.72
C ARG A 110 7.90 16.51 21.94
N GLU A 111 7.93 15.32 21.35
CA GLU A 111 6.73 14.63 20.86
C GLU A 111 5.77 14.40 22.04
N LEU A 112 4.51 14.81 21.90
CA LEU A 112 3.53 14.68 23.00
C LEU A 112 3.03 13.25 23.20
N PHE A 113 3.10 12.43 22.15
CA PHE A 113 2.64 11.06 22.15
C PHE A 113 3.74 10.13 21.64
N GLN A 114 3.76 8.92 22.17
CA GLN A 114 4.62 7.84 21.74
C GLN A 114 3.75 6.70 21.22
N PHE A 115 4.25 5.94 20.25
CA PHE A 115 3.60 4.72 19.76
C PHE A 115 4.65 3.71 19.33
N GLU A 116 4.30 2.43 19.40
CA GLU A 116 5.15 1.34 18.93
C GLU A 116 4.61 0.76 17.63
N ALA A 117 5.35 0.97 16.53
CA ALA A 117 4.96 0.42 15.24
C ALA A 117 5.24 -1.09 15.14
N ASP A 118 4.34 -1.84 14.51
CA ASP A 118 4.58 -3.24 14.11
C ASP A 118 5.60 -3.29 12.96
N THR A 119 6.88 -3.25 13.32
CA THR A 119 8.01 -3.35 12.40
C THR A 119 8.10 -4.70 11.70
N GLY A 120 7.34 -5.71 12.14
CA GLY A 120 7.18 -6.98 11.43
C GLY A 120 6.39 -6.79 10.13
N LYS A 121 5.34 -5.96 10.16
CA LYS A 121 4.42 -5.72 9.04
C LYS A 121 4.67 -4.42 8.28
N TRP A 122 5.33 -3.46 8.92
CA TRP A 122 5.57 -2.12 8.38
C TRP A 122 7.06 -1.79 8.31
N THR A 123 7.43 -0.96 7.33
CA THR A 123 8.79 -0.42 7.18
C THR A 123 8.73 1.09 7.38
N LEU A 124 9.59 1.64 8.24
CA LEU A 124 9.75 3.09 8.38
C LEU A 124 10.50 3.65 7.15
N LEU A 125 9.91 4.63 6.48
CA LEU A 125 10.43 5.20 5.22
C LEU A 125 10.96 6.61 5.40
N SER A 126 10.33 7.40 6.27
CA SER A 126 10.77 8.76 6.59
C SER A 126 10.41 9.12 8.02
N LYS A 127 11.32 9.87 8.66
CA LYS A 127 11.13 10.50 9.97
C LYS A 127 11.64 11.94 9.85
N GLU A 128 10.72 12.90 9.86
CA GLU A 128 11.03 14.32 9.65
C GLU A 128 10.27 15.19 10.65
N GLN A 129 10.95 16.12 11.31
CA GLN A 129 10.30 17.11 12.15
C GLN A 129 10.10 18.40 11.36
N ASP A 130 8.89 18.94 11.36
CA ASP A 130 8.58 20.25 10.80
C ASP A 130 7.83 21.14 11.81
N ARG A 131 7.34 22.30 11.35
CA ARG A 131 6.62 23.26 12.20
C ARG A 131 5.31 22.70 12.77
N ASN A 132 4.73 21.69 12.12
CA ASN A 132 3.44 21.09 12.49
C ASN A 132 3.62 19.85 13.39
N GLY A 133 4.84 19.42 13.69
CA GLY A 133 5.12 18.27 14.55
C GLY A 133 6.17 17.32 13.98
N GLN A 134 6.25 16.13 14.58
CA GLN A 134 7.05 15.03 14.08
C GLN A 134 6.22 14.19 13.12
N LYS A 135 6.69 14.03 11.88
CA LYS A 135 6.08 13.21 10.85
C LYS A 135 6.82 11.88 10.75
N TYR A 136 6.06 10.79 10.72
CA TYR A 136 6.53 9.45 10.43
C TYR A 136 5.79 8.91 9.21
N VAL A 137 6.50 8.27 8.30
CA VAL A 137 5.90 7.58 7.16
C VAL A 137 6.29 6.12 7.17
N TYR A 138 5.29 5.25 7.15
CA TYR A 138 5.46 3.81 7.11
C TYR A 138 4.85 3.22 5.84
N GLY A 139 5.52 2.24 5.24
CA GLY A 139 5.00 1.44 4.14
C GLY A 139 4.61 0.04 4.59
N TYR A 140 3.43 -0.43 4.19
CA TYR A 140 2.98 -1.79 4.48
C TYR A 140 3.73 -2.78 3.59
N LYS A 141 4.38 -3.78 4.19
CA LYS A 141 5.30 -4.68 3.45
C LYS A 141 4.60 -5.55 2.42
N LYS A 142 3.35 -5.94 2.67
CA LYS A 142 2.58 -6.80 1.77
C LYS A 142 1.82 -5.93 0.75
N VAL A 143 1.72 -6.41 -0.49
CA VAL A 143 0.75 -5.88 -1.45
C VAL A 143 -0.66 -6.18 -0.93
N LEU A 144 -1.53 -5.16 -0.97
CA LEU A 144 -2.89 -5.26 -0.47
C LEU A 144 -3.86 -5.61 -1.61
N MET A 145 -4.39 -6.83 -1.60
CA MET A 145 -5.35 -7.27 -2.62
C MET A 145 -6.72 -6.59 -2.43
N PRO A 146 -7.57 -6.53 -3.47
CA PRO A 146 -8.93 -6.02 -3.35
C PRO A 146 -9.71 -6.68 -2.19
N GLY A 147 -10.31 -5.88 -1.32
CA GLY A 147 -11.06 -6.32 -0.15
C GLY A 147 -10.23 -6.62 1.10
N GLU A 148 -8.90 -6.75 0.99
CA GLU A 148 -8.03 -6.98 2.13
C GLU A 148 -7.81 -5.72 2.96
N SER A 149 -7.46 -5.93 4.24
CA SER A 149 -7.02 -4.91 5.17
C SER A 149 -5.58 -5.13 5.60
N THR A 150 -4.88 -4.04 5.90
CA THR A 150 -3.57 -4.11 6.55
C THR A 150 -3.69 -4.66 7.97
N ALA A 151 -2.56 -5.11 8.53
CA ALA A 151 -2.43 -5.12 9.99
C ALA A 151 -2.42 -3.65 10.48
N PRO A 152 -2.85 -3.36 11.72
CA PRO A 152 -2.71 -2.01 12.27
C PRO A 152 -1.23 -1.60 12.31
N LEU A 153 -0.94 -0.29 12.18
CA LEU A 153 0.44 0.20 12.33
C LEU A 153 0.93 0.10 13.77
N PHE A 154 0.07 0.50 14.70
CA PHE A 154 0.23 0.43 16.15
C PHE A 154 -1.18 0.21 16.75
N SER A 155 -1.29 -0.13 18.03
CA SER A 155 -2.58 -0.35 18.71
C SER A 155 -2.95 0.75 19.69
N GLU A 156 -1.96 1.53 20.13
CA GLU A 156 -2.13 2.57 21.13
C GLU A 156 -1.15 3.72 20.94
N ILE A 157 -1.51 4.85 21.51
CA ILE A 157 -0.62 5.99 21.72
C ILE A 157 -0.55 6.29 23.22
N VAL A 158 0.63 6.65 23.70
CA VAL A 158 0.86 6.99 25.11
C VAL A 158 1.35 8.42 25.20
N THR A 159 0.68 9.25 26.00
CA THR A 159 1.12 10.62 26.23
C THR A 159 2.36 10.65 27.10
N VAL A 160 3.28 11.59 26.83
CA VAL A 160 4.44 11.79 27.71
C VAL A 160 4.00 12.18 29.13
N LEU A 161 4.85 11.89 30.13
CA LEU A 161 4.66 12.36 31.50
C LEU A 161 4.97 13.86 31.64
N TYR A 162 4.19 14.71 31.00
CA TYR A 162 4.32 16.17 31.10
C TYR A 162 3.85 16.68 32.48
N LEU A 163 4.36 17.83 32.91
CA LEU A 163 3.96 18.46 34.17
C LEU A 163 2.65 19.25 34.03
N GLU A 164 1.85 19.30 35.10
CA GLU A 164 0.61 20.07 35.12
C GLU A 164 0.84 21.54 34.70
N GLY A 165 0.02 22.03 33.77
CA GLY A 165 0.13 23.39 33.22
C GLY A 165 1.05 23.55 32.02
N GLU A 166 1.76 22.50 31.56
CA GLU A 166 2.62 22.59 30.37
C GLU A 166 1.84 22.62 29.04
N LEU A 167 0.62 22.07 29.01
CA LEU A 167 -0.25 22.05 27.82
C LEU A 167 -1.40 23.05 27.95
N ASP A 168 -1.77 23.67 26.82
CA ASP A 168 -2.89 24.59 26.74
C ASP A 168 -4.21 23.82 26.66
N VAL A 169 -5.01 23.90 27.72
CA VAL A 169 -6.32 23.22 27.84
C VAL A 169 -7.35 23.68 26.80
N LYS A 170 -7.09 24.75 26.06
CA LYS A 170 -7.95 25.25 24.98
C LYS A 170 -7.56 24.70 23.61
N ARG A 171 -6.42 24.01 23.48
CA ARG A 171 -5.93 23.42 22.23
C ARG A 171 -6.28 21.94 22.14
N SER A 172 -6.55 21.48 20.92
CA SER A 172 -6.54 20.05 20.60
C SER A 172 -5.14 19.62 20.21
N TYR A 173 -4.72 18.44 20.68
CA TYR A 173 -3.43 17.83 20.37
C TYR A 173 -3.67 16.52 19.63
N ASP A 174 -4.16 16.64 18.40
CA ASP A 174 -4.57 15.48 17.60
C ASP A 174 -3.35 14.72 17.07
N VAL A 175 -3.47 13.40 16.96
CA VAL A 175 -2.51 12.53 16.26
C VAL A 175 -3.14 12.08 14.94
N PRO A 176 -3.10 12.90 13.86
CA PRO A 176 -3.70 12.52 12.60
C PRO A 176 -2.90 11.41 11.93
N VAL A 177 -3.64 10.45 11.38
CA VAL A 177 -3.11 9.39 10.51
C VAL A 177 -3.71 9.58 9.12
N THR A 178 -2.86 9.65 8.11
CA THR A 178 -3.27 9.82 6.70
C THR A 178 -2.83 8.61 5.90
N ALA A 179 -3.79 7.94 5.26
CA ALA A 179 -3.52 6.86 4.33
C ALA A 179 -3.22 7.41 2.92
N LYS A 180 -2.12 6.92 2.34
CA LYS A 180 -1.70 7.21 0.97
C LYS A 180 -1.58 5.88 0.25
N VAL A 181 -2.39 5.67 -0.78
CA VAL A 181 -2.52 4.37 -1.44
C VAL A 181 -2.33 4.55 -2.93
N ILE A 182 -1.48 3.72 -3.52
CA ILE A 182 -1.15 3.72 -4.94
C ILE A 182 -1.39 2.34 -5.52
N GLN A 183 -1.52 2.27 -6.85
CA GLN A 183 -1.61 0.98 -7.51
C GLN A 183 -0.31 0.22 -7.27
N MET A 184 -0.42 -1.10 -7.17
CA MET A 184 0.73 -1.99 -7.01
C MET A 184 1.82 -1.63 -8.03
N GLN A 185 3.02 -1.44 -7.49
CA GLN A 185 4.26 -1.35 -8.25
C GLN A 185 5.01 -2.67 -8.15
N ASP A 186 5.94 -2.88 -9.09
CA ASP A 186 6.80 -4.06 -9.19
C ASP A 186 7.22 -4.61 -7.82
N GLU A 187 6.98 -5.91 -7.61
CA GLU A 187 7.32 -6.61 -6.37
C GLU A 187 8.82 -6.57 -6.06
N GLY A 188 9.67 -6.50 -7.09
CA GLY A 188 11.12 -6.39 -6.94
C GLY A 188 11.62 -5.03 -6.44
N MET A 189 10.77 -3.99 -6.42
CA MET A 189 11.14 -2.68 -5.88
C MET A 189 11.07 -2.64 -4.36
N THR A 190 12.04 -1.98 -3.73
CA THR A 190 12.02 -1.73 -2.28
C THR A 190 10.88 -0.77 -1.91
N MET A 191 10.48 -0.79 -0.64
CA MET A 191 9.37 0.05 -0.17
C MET A 191 9.70 1.54 -0.25
N GLU A 192 10.97 1.89 -0.02
CA GLU A 192 11.50 3.25 -0.16
C GLU A 192 11.34 3.72 -1.61
N LYS A 193 11.68 2.85 -2.57
CA LYS A 193 11.55 3.21 -3.99
C LYS A 193 10.10 3.39 -4.41
N LYS A 194 9.21 2.52 -3.92
CA LYS A 194 7.76 2.65 -4.14
C LYS A 194 7.22 3.97 -3.60
N TYR A 195 7.71 4.40 -2.44
CA TYR A 195 7.33 5.67 -1.84
C TYR A 195 7.89 6.89 -2.58
N GLU A 196 9.14 6.85 -3.04
CA GLU A 196 9.69 7.90 -3.92
C GLU A 196 8.84 8.07 -5.19
N ASN A 197 8.41 6.96 -5.79
CA ASN A 197 7.56 6.99 -6.99
C ASN A 197 6.19 7.60 -6.67
N TYR A 198 5.60 7.28 -5.50
CA TYR A 198 4.38 7.94 -5.03
C TYR A 198 4.56 9.46 -4.93
N LEU A 199 5.65 9.94 -4.33
CA LEU A 199 5.90 11.37 -4.17
C LEU A 199 5.99 12.09 -5.52
N LYS A 200 6.69 11.49 -6.50
CA LYS A 200 6.78 12.04 -7.87
C LYS A 200 5.42 12.13 -8.55
N GLN A 201 4.59 11.10 -8.42
CA GLN A 201 3.24 11.09 -8.97
C GLN A 201 2.38 12.19 -8.32
N TYR A 202 2.42 12.29 -7.00
CA TYR A 202 1.68 13.31 -6.26
C TYR A 202 2.10 14.75 -6.61
N GLU A 203 3.40 14.98 -6.84
CA GLU A 203 3.90 16.29 -7.28
C GLU A 203 3.43 16.65 -8.70
N ALA A 204 3.40 15.67 -9.61
CA ALA A 204 2.91 15.88 -10.98
C ALA A 204 1.41 16.24 -11.00
N ASP A 205 0.58 15.48 -10.28
CA ASP A 205 -0.87 15.72 -10.19
C ASP A 205 -1.17 17.14 -9.66
N ARG A 206 -0.41 17.61 -8.67
CA ARG A 206 -0.58 18.96 -8.10
C ARG A 206 -0.18 20.10 -9.04
N GLN A 207 0.73 19.86 -9.97
CA GLN A 207 1.13 20.88 -10.95
C GLN A 207 0.08 21.01 -12.06
N GLU A 208 -0.59 19.92 -12.42
CA GLU A 208 -1.70 19.94 -13.38
C GLU A 208 -2.92 20.69 -12.85
N ASP A 209 -3.27 20.54 -11.57
CA ASP A 209 -4.40 21.25 -10.95
C ASP A 209 -4.19 22.77 -10.81
N ALA A 210 -2.96 23.25 -10.94
CA ALA A 210 -2.59 24.66 -10.74
C ALA A 210 -2.42 25.46 -12.05
N GLY A 211 -2.52 24.80 -13.21
CA GLY A 211 -2.37 25.39 -14.55
C GLY A 211 -3.69 25.58 -15.27
#